data_AF-A0A4Q3IKL3-F1
#
_entry.id   AF-A0A4Q3IKL3-F1
#
_cell.length_a   1.000
_cell.length_b   1.000
_cell.length_c   1.000
_cell.angle_alpha   90.00
_cell.angle_beta   90.00
_cell.angle_gamma   90.00
#
_symmetry.space_group_name_H-M   'P 1'
#
loop_
_entity.id
_entity.type
_entity.pdbx_description
1 polymer ?
#
loop_
_entity_poly.entity_id
_entity_poly.type
_entity_poly.pdbx_seq_one_letter_code
_entity_poly.pdbx_strand_id
1 'polypeptide(L)'
;MWQRRAFLKAAGAGFLATLAPRGAAALERSELVFASSIQRQQGGYAAALVTEAGKLVTSVDLPDRGHDITYCPATGQAVVFARQPGTFAIVFDPAGRTPPQTLSSVEGRHFFGHGAFSPDGRLLYATENDFDKARGVIGLFDATDGFRRIGEFDTFGTGPHELLLTPDGTMLVVANGGIETHP
;
A
#
# COMPACT_ATOMS: atom_id res chain seq x y z
N MET A 1 -30.77 33.20 27.12
CA MET A 1 -31.67 32.70 26.07
C MET A 1 -30.82 32.34 24.86
N TRP A 2 -30.71 31.06 24.50
CA TRP A 2 -29.84 30.64 23.37
C TRP A 2 -30.43 31.10 22.04
N GLN A 3 -29.65 31.75 21.18
CA GLN A 3 -30.12 32.13 19.84
C GLN A 3 -30.33 30.89 18.97
N ARG A 4 -31.56 30.68 18.49
CA ARG A 4 -31.95 29.54 17.62
C ARG A 4 -31.00 29.34 16.43
N ARG A 5 -30.50 30.42 15.84
CA ARG A 5 -29.53 30.36 14.73
C ARG A 5 -28.17 29.80 15.17
N ALA A 6 -27.69 30.17 16.35
CA ALA A 6 -26.43 29.65 16.89
C ALA A 6 -26.56 28.15 17.22
N PHE A 7 -27.70 27.75 17.80
CA PHE A 7 -27.97 26.34 18.08
C PHE A 7 -28.00 25.48 16.79
N LEU A 8 -28.70 25.91 15.74
CA LEU A 8 -28.76 25.18 14.48
C LEU A 8 -27.39 25.08 13.78
N LYS A 9 -26.58 26.15 13.83
CA LYS A 9 -25.21 26.11 13.31
C LYS A 9 -24.33 25.13 14.09
N ALA A 10 -24.41 25.15 15.43
CA ALA A 10 -23.63 24.24 16.27
C ALA A 10 -24.06 22.77 16.10
N ALA A 11 -25.37 22.50 16.05
CA ALA A 11 -25.91 21.16 15.80
C ALA A 11 -25.53 20.64 14.41
N GLY A 12 -25.62 21.50 13.37
CA GLY A 12 -25.20 21.16 12.02
C GLY A 12 -23.70 20.89 11.91
N ALA A 13 -22.86 21.72 12.54
CA ALA A 13 -21.41 21.50 12.59
C ALA A 13 -21.05 20.21 13.33
N GLY A 14 -21.72 19.92 14.46
CA GLY A 14 -21.56 18.67 15.19
C GLY A 14 -21.95 17.45 14.35
N PHE A 15 -23.07 17.51 13.63
CA PHE A 15 -23.50 16.45 12.73
C PHE A 15 -22.50 16.22 11.59
N LEU A 16 -22.03 17.29 10.92
CA LEU A 16 -21.00 17.18 9.87
C LEU A 16 -19.68 16.61 10.41
N ALA A 17 -19.29 16.95 11.63
CA ALA A 17 -18.09 16.40 12.27
C ALA A 17 -18.19 14.89 12.51
N THR A 18 -19.41 14.34 12.69
CA THR A 18 -19.59 12.87 12.79
C THR A 18 -19.41 12.14 11.46
N LEU A 19 -19.51 12.85 10.34
CA LEU A 19 -19.30 12.30 9.00
C LEU A 19 -17.82 12.38 8.56
N ALA A 20 -16.98 13.11 9.29
CA ALA A 20 -15.56 13.23 8.96
C ALA A 20 -14.81 11.91 9.26
N PRO A 21 -13.93 11.44 8.35
CA PRO A 21 -13.17 10.22 8.57
C PRO A 21 -12.22 10.39 9.77
N ARG A 22 -12.51 9.68 10.87
CA ARG A 22 -11.73 9.76 12.13
C ARG A 22 -10.25 9.41 11.93
N GLY A 23 -9.93 8.56 10.95
CA GLY A 23 -8.58 8.21 10.56
C GLY A 23 -7.78 9.40 10.01
N ALA A 24 -8.40 10.22 9.15
CA ALA A 24 -7.77 11.43 8.61
C ALA A 24 -7.39 12.43 9.72
N ALA A 25 -8.30 12.65 10.67
CA ALA A 25 -8.04 13.54 11.80
C ALA A 25 -6.96 13.00 12.75
N ALA A 26 -6.82 11.67 12.88
CA ALA A 26 -5.74 11.06 13.64
C ALA A 26 -4.39 11.17 12.91
N LEU A 27 -4.39 10.97 11.58
CA LEU A 27 -3.22 11.15 10.73
C LEU A 27 -2.68 12.60 10.78
N GLU A 28 -3.55 13.60 10.65
CA GLU A 28 -3.17 15.02 10.72
C GLU A 28 -2.58 15.45 12.07
N ARG A 29 -2.96 14.77 13.16
CA ARG A 29 -2.49 15.11 14.52
C ARG A 29 -1.23 14.35 14.94
N SER A 30 -0.80 13.36 14.17
CA SER A 30 0.35 12.52 14.53
C SER A 30 1.62 13.12 13.92
N GLU A 31 2.65 13.28 14.72
CA GLU A 31 3.96 13.74 14.22
C GLU A 31 4.62 12.67 13.34
N LEU A 32 4.34 11.40 13.62
CA LEU A 32 4.86 10.27 12.87
C LEU A 32 3.81 9.16 12.77
N VAL A 33 3.75 8.50 11.61
CA VAL A 33 2.90 7.33 11.40
C VAL A 33 3.73 6.21 10.82
N PHE A 34 3.61 5.04 11.43
CA PHE A 34 4.20 3.79 10.94
C PHE A 34 3.15 2.98 10.19
N ALA A 35 3.57 2.30 9.13
CA ALA A 35 2.76 1.35 8.39
C ALA A 35 3.31 -0.07 8.62
N SER A 36 2.43 -1.05 8.83
CA SER A 36 2.85 -2.43 8.99
C SER A 36 1.78 -3.43 8.54
N SER A 37 2.22 -4.53 7.92
CA SER A 37 1.40 -5.73 7.74
C SER A 37 1.30 -6.49 9.07
N ILE A 38 0.09 -6.75 9.54
CA ILE A 38 -0.18 -7.39 10.83
C ILE A 38 -1.04 -8.65 10.68
N GLN A 39 -0.88 -9.59 11.62
CA GLN A 39 -1.84 -10.65 11.88
C GLN A 39 -2.66 -10.27 13.12
N ARG A 40 -3.99 -10.42 13.06
CA ARG A 40 -4.88 -10.09 14.18
C ARG A 40 -5.00 -11.27 15.14
N GLN A 41 -5.24 -10.99 16.42
CA GLN A 41 -5.40 -12.03 17.46
C GLN A 41 -6.54 -13.01 17.15
N GLN A 42 -7.63 -12.54 16.54
CA GLN A 42 -8.78 -13.37 16.17
C GLN A 42 -8.57 -14.12 14.84
N GLY A 43 -7.36 -14.06 14.27
CA GLY A 43 -7.08 -14.51 12.91
C GLY A 43 -7.30 -13.43 11.87
N GLY A 44 -6.87 -13.70 10.64
CA GLY A 44 -6.87 -12.75 9.53
C GLY A 44 -5.71 -11.77 9.56
N TYR A 45 -5.61 -10.99 8.48
CA TYR A 45 -4.49 -10.11 8.19
C TYR A 45 -4.96 -8.70 7.83
N ALA A 46 -4.13 -7.71 8.12
CA ALA A 46 -4.41 -6.32 7.80
C ALA A 46 -3.12 -5.54 7.49
N ALA A 47 -3.21 -4.48 6.68
CA ALA A 47 -2.26 -3.39 6.71
C ALA A 47 -2.75 -2.37 7.74
N ALA A 48 -1.92 -2.01 8.71
CA ALA A 48 -2.27 -1.10 9.79
C ALA A 48 -1.38 0.14 9.76
N LEU A 49 -2.00 1.31 9.95
CA LEU A 49 -1.30 2.54 10.26
C LEU A 49 -1.39 2.80 11.76
N VAL A 50 -0.25 3.03 12.38
CA VAL A 50 -0.16 3.27 13.84
C VAL A 50 0.66 4.52 14.12
N THR A 51 0.24 5.29 15.12
CA THR A 51 1.01 6.43 15.65
C THR A 51 2.29 5.96 16.35
N GLU A 52 3.17 6.89 16.69
CA GLU A 52 4.35 6.65 17.52
C GLU A 52 4.04 6.07 18.92
N ALA A 53 2.85 6.33 19.44
CA ALA A 53 2.36 5.73 20.69
C ALA A 53 1.77 4.31 20.51
N GLY A 54 1.86 3.72 19.30
CA GLY A 54 1.28 2.41 18.97
C GLY A 54 -0.24 2.40 18.82
N LYS A 55 -0.89 3.56 18.83
CA LYS A 55 -2.34 3.67 18.61
C LYS A 55 -2.69 3.45 17.14
N LEU A 56 -3.68 2.60 16.87
CA LEU A 56 -4.23 2.38 15.54
C LEU A 56 -4.90 3.65 14.99
N VAL A 57 -4.47 4.07 13.81
CA VAL A 57 -5.04 5.19 13.03
C VAL A 57 -6.12 4.64 12.09
N THR A 58 -5.74 3.67 11.27
CA THR A 58 -6.62 2.97 10.33
C THR A 58 -6.06 1.59 10.02
N SER A 59 -6.88 0.70 9.47
CA SER A 59 -6.43 -0.57 8.92
C SER A 59 -7.22 -0.96 7.68
N VAL A 60 -6.57 -1.66 6.77
CA VAL A 60 -7.16 -2.26 5.58
C VAL A 60 -7.07 -3.78 5.70
N ASP A 61 -8.18 -4.48 5.54
CA ASP A 61 -8.22 -5.94 5.57
C ASP A 61 -7.48 -6.53 4.38
N LEU A 62 -6.68 -7.58 4.62
CA LEU A 62 -5.94 -8.28 3.57
C LEU A 62 -6.49 -9.70 3.39
N PRO A 63 -6.53 -10.22 2.15
CA PRO A 63 -6.93 -11.60 1.87
C PRO A 63 -6.03 -12.64 2.55
N ASP A 64 -4.72 -12.35 2.63
CA ASP A 64 -3.70 -13.17 3.27
C ASP A 64 -2.58 -12.25 3.82
N ARG A 65 -1.44 -12.82 4.23
CA ARG A 65 -0.27 -12.10 4.74
C ARG A 65 0.22 -11.02 3.77
N GLY A 66 0.20 -9.78 4.23
CA GLY A 66 0.98 -8.70 3.64
C GLY A 66 2.48 -8.83 3.98
N HIS A 67 3.30 -8.10 3.24
CA HIS A 67 4.73 -7.96 3.49
C HIS A 67 5.09 -6.49 3.75
N ASP A 68 5.66 -5.79 2.77
CA ASP A 68 6.00 -4.38 2.89
C ASP A 68 4.88 -3.46 2.41
N ILE A 69 4.98 -2.19 2.80
CA ILE A 69 4.05 -1.12 2.43
C ILE A 69 4.85 0.07 1.89
N THR A 70 4.55 0.45 0.65
CA THR A 70 5.13 1.65 0.04
C THR A 70 4.13 2.80 0.04
N TYR A 71 4.62 4.04 0.08
CA TYR A 71 3.80 5.25 0.11
C TYR A 71 4.26 6.23 -0.97
N CYS A 72 3.30 6.85 -1.66
CA CYS A 72 3.53 7.87 -2.67
C CYS A 72 3.22 9.26 -2.08
N PRO A 73 4.22 10.11 -1.81
CA PRO A 73 3.97 11.48 -1.35
C PRO A 73 3.21 12.35 -2.37
N ALA A 74 3.42 12.09 -3.67
CA ALA A 74 2.81 12.89 -4.74
C ALA A 74 1.29 12.70 -4.84
N THR A 75 0.79 11.47 -4.60
CA THR A 75 -0.64 11.13 -4.68
C THR A 75 -1.29 10.93 -3.32
N GLY A 76 -0.48 10.73 -2.28
CA GLY A 76 -0.94 10.37 -0.93
C GLY A 76 -1.45 8.92 -0.82
N GLN A 77 -1.24 8.08 -1.83
CA GLN A 77 -1.66 6.67 -1.83
C GLN A 77 -0.57 5.76 -1.24
N ALA A 78 -0.98 4.65 -0.64
CA ALA A 78 -0.10 3.59 -0.19
C ALA A 78 -0.45 2.26 -0.87
N VAL A 79 0.52 1.34 -0.95
CA VAL A 79 0.31 -0.01 -1.47
C VAL A 79 0.94 -1.01 -0.53
N VAL A 80 0.16 -1.99 -0.09
CA VAL A 80 0.66 -3.17 0.61
C VAL A 80 0.73 -4.33 -0.36
N PHE A 81 1.84 -5.06 -0.34
CA PHE A 81 2.06 -6.21 -1.23
C PHE A 81 1.87 -7.51 -0.47
N ALA A 82 1.37 -8.55 -1.14
CA ALA A 82 1.33 -9.86 -0.54
C ALA A 82 2.74 -10.39 -0.28
N ARG A 83 2.90 -11.10 0.83
CA ARG A 83 4.08 -11.93 1.06
C ARG A 83 4.06 -13.10 0.06
N GLN A 84 5.23 -13.47 -0.47
CA GLN A 84 5.37 -14.65 -1.32
C GLN A 84 4.72 -15.91 -0.67
N PRO A 85 3.95 -16.72 -1.43
CA PRO A 85 3.62 -16.62 -2.87
C PRO A 85 2.26 -15.93 -3.15
N GLY A 86 1.91 -14.85 -2.46
CA GLY A 86 0.62 -14.21 -2.64
C GLY A 86 0.46 -13.47 -3.99
N THR A 87 -0.78 -13.41 -4.48
CA THR A 87 -1.14 -12.87 -5.80
C THR A 87 -1.89 -11.54 -5.73
N PHE A 88 -1.82 -10.85 -4.59
CA PHE A 88 -2.48 -9.57 -4.41
C PHE A 88 -1.51 -8.44 -4.03
N ALA A 89 -1.86 -7.23 -4.42
CA ALA A 89 -1.42 -6.01 -3.78
C ALA A 89 -2.67 -5.17 -3.50
N ILE A 90 -2.69 -4.35 -2.45
CA ILE A 90 -3.83 -3.49 -2.15
C ILE A 90 -3.37 -2.06 -2.12
N VAL A 91 -3.90 -1.25 -3.04
CA VAL A 91 -3.78 0.20 -3.03
C VAL A 91 -4.80 0.75 -2.04
N PHE A 92 -4.39 1.65 -1.16
CA PHE A 92 -5.30 2.28 -0.21
C PHE A 92 -4.91 3.74 0.06
N ASP A 93 -5.91 4.51 0.50
CA ASP A 93 -5.69 5.86 1.00
C ASP A 93 -5.51 5.80 2.54
N PRO A 94 -4.35 6.19 3.09
CA PRO A 94 -4.12 6.33 4.53
C PRO A 94 -5.17 7.14 5.30
N ALA A 95 -5.78 8.14 4.66
CA ALA A 95 -6.83 8.96 5.25
C ALA A 95 -8.23 8.35 5.10
N GLY A 96 -8.38 7.27 4.32
CA GLY A 96 -9.64 6.56 4.10
C GLY A 96 -10.65 7.34 3.24
N ARG A 97 -10.19 8.25 2.36
CA ARG A 97 -11.10 9.03 1.48
C ARG A 97 -11.60 8.21 0.30
N THR A 98 -10.85 7.20 -0.13
CA THR A 98 -11.24 6.26 -1.20
C THR A 98 -11.19 4.82 -0.69
N PRO A 99 -12.08 3.94 -1.17
CA PRO A 99 -12.04 2.53 -0.82
C PRO A 99 -10.73 1.89 -1.32
N PRO A 100 -10.22 0.85 -0.64
CA PRO A 100 -9.07 0.09 -1.12
C PRO A 100 -9.35 -0.59 -2.46
N GLN A 101 -8.33 -0.65 -3.31
CA GLN A 101 -8.35 -1.33 -4.60
C GLN A 101 -7.38 -2.52 -4.56
N THR A 102 -7.89 -3.72 -4.81
CA THR A 102 -7.06 -4.91 -4.96
C THR A 102 -6.52 -5.02 -6.38
N LEU A 103 -5.22 -5.19 -6.50
CA LEU A 103 -4.51 -5.56 -7.73
C LEU A 103 -4.21 -7.05 -7.66
N SER A 104 -4.55 -7.79 -8.70
CA SER A 104 -4.15 -9.19 -8.84
C SER A 104 -2.92 -9.30 -9.73
N SER A 105 -1.99 -10.18 -9.39
CA SER A 105 -0.92 -10.55 -10.31
C SER A 105 -1.51 -11.23 -11.54
N VAL A 106 -0.82 -11.11 -12.68
CA VAL A 106 -1.19 -11.84 -13.89
C VAL A 106 -0.85 -13.33 -13.73
N GLU A 107 -1.41 -14.19 -14.58
CA GLU A 107 -1.13 -15.63 -14.57
C GLU A 107 0.38 -15.92 -14.66
N GLY A 108 0.85 -16.88 -13.87
CA GLY A 108 2.28 -17.22 -13.76
C GLY A 108 3.13 -16.18 -13.03
N ARG A 109 2.51 -15.18 -12.37
CA ARG A 109 3.20 -14.19 -11.53
C ARG A 109 2.68 -14.20 -10.10
N HIS A 110 3.58 -14.01 -9.14
CA HIS A 110 3.23 -13.73 -7.74
C HIS A 110 3.99 -12.49 -7.27
N PHE A 111 3.40 -11.73 -6.35
CA PHE A 111 4.09 -10.62 -5.72
C PHE A 111 5.16 -11.15 -4.75
N PHE A 112 6.27 -10.41 -4.69
CA PHE A 112 7.40 -10.69 -3.81
C PHE A 112 7.52 -9.71 -2.64
N GLY A 113 6.49 -8.91 -2.43
CA GLY A 113 6.28 -8.20 -1.18
C GLY A 113 6.81 -6.78 -1.10
N HIS A 114 7.53 -6.28 -2.12
CA HIS A 114 8.06 -4.92 -2.16
C HIS A 114 7.65 -4.16 -3.43
N GLY A 115 7.68 -2.84 -3.33
CA GLY A 115 7.41 -1.95 -4.45
C GLY A 115 7.80 -0.51 -4.19
N ALA A 116 7.91 0.27 -5.25
CA ALA A 116 8.27 1.68 -5.20
C ALA A 116 7.44 2.48 -6.22
N PHE A 117 7.06 3.70 -5.86
CA PHE A 117 6.46 4.63 -6.81
C PHE A 117 7.53 5.44 -7.55
N SER A 118 7.23 5.86 -8.77
CA SER A 118 7.96 6.97 -9.40
C SER A 118 7.78 8.26 -8.57
N PRO A 119 8.73 9.21 -8.61
CA PRO A 119 8.63 10.42 -7.77
C PRO A 119 7.39 11.27 -8.06
N ASP A 120 6.88 11.22 -9.29
CA ASP A 120 5.64 11.88 -9.71
C ASP A 120 4.37 11.06 -9.44
N GLY A 121 4.51 9.85 -8.90
CA GLY A 121 3.41 8.94 -8.57
C GLY A 121 2.68 8.35 -9.77
N ARG A 122 3.19 8.51 -11.00
CA ARG A 122 2.55 8.00 -12.22
C ARG A 122 2.72 6.50 -12.41
N LEU A 123 3.83 5.94 -11.92
CA LEU A 123 4.15 4.53 -12.04
C LEU A 123 4.30 3.90 -10.67
N LEU A 124 3.81 2.67 -10.55
CA LEU A 124 4.15 1.77 -9.47
C LEU A 124 5.00 0.63 -10.04
N TYR A 125 6.13 0.39 -9.40
CA TYR A 125 7.01 -0.76 -9.63
C TYR A 125 6.81 -1.76 -8.50
N ALA A 126 6.62 -3.04 -8.81
CA ALA A 126 6.45 -4.08 -7.80
C ALA A 126 7.36 -5.27 -8.10
N THR A 127 8.01 -5.82 -7.08
CA THR A 127 8.72 -7.09 -7.20
C THR A 127 7.71 -8.20 -7.43
N GLU A 128 7.92 -8.98 -8.48
CA GLU A 128 7.15 -10.16 -8.85
C GLU A 128 8.12 -11.32 -9.15
N ASN A 129 7.63 -12.54 -9.25
CA ASN A 129 8.35 -13.64 -9.90
C ASN A 129 7.64 -14.15 -11.14
N ASP A 130 8.41 -14.68 -12.07
CA ASP A 130 7.97 -15.60 -13.11
C ASP A 130 8.20 -17.02 -12.58
N PHE A 131 7.15 -17.63 -12.03
CA PHE A 131 7.27 -18.89 -11.29
C PHE A 131 7.80 -20.02 -12.19
N ASP A 132 7.26 -20.15 -13.40
CA ASP A 132 7.62 -21.21 -14.34
C ASP A 132 9.06 -21.11 -14.85
N LYS A 133 9.58 -19.88 -14.95
CA LYS A 133 10.94 -19.61 -15.44
C LYS A 133 11.95 -19.38 -14.32
N ALA A 134 11.54 -19.53 -13.06
CA ALA A 134 12.35 -19.33 -11.87
C ALA A 134 13.15 -18.01 -11.89
N ARG A 135 12.57 -16.91 -12.38
CA ARG A 135 13.23 -15.60 -12.46
C ARG A 135 12.43 -14.50 -11.77
N GLY A 136 13.13 -13.49 -11.24
CA GLY A 136 12.55 -12.28 -10.70
C GLY A 136 12.19 -11.29 -11.80
N VAL A 137 11.09 -10.58 -11.60
CA VAL A 137 10.66 -9.50 -12.48
C VAL A 137 10.20 -8.29 -11.66
N ILE A 138 10.20 -7.14 -12.30
CA ILE A 138 9.55 -5.93 -11.79
C ILE A 138 8.30 -5.72 -12.63
N GLY A 139 7.11 -5.84 -12.03
CA GLY A 139 5.86 -5.45 -12.67
C GLY A 139 5.72 -3.92 -12.72
N LEU A 140 5.24 -3.39 -13.85
CA LEU A 140 4.98 -1.97 -14.04
C LEU A 140 3.47 -1.73 -14.10
N PHE A 141 2.99 -0.79 -13.29
CA PHE A 141 1.58 -0.42 -13.22
C PHE A 141 1.43 1.09 -13.44
N ASP A 142 0.50 1.49 -14.30
CA ASP A 142 0.11 2.88 -14.52
C ASP A 142 -0.86 3.34 -13.45
N ALA A 143 -0.36 4.06 -12.45
CA ALA A 143 -1.16 4.54 -11.32
C ALA A 143 -2.16 5.63 -11.73
N THR A 144 -1.99 6.25 -12.91
CA THR A 144 -2.94 7.23 -13.44
C THR A 144 -4.14 6.59 -14.15
N ASP A 145 -4.03 5.31 -14.48
CA ASP A 145 -5.04 4.51 -15.17
C ASP A 145 -5.45 3.31 -14.31
N GLY A 146 -5.82 3.60 -13.05
CA GLY A 146 -6.34 2.59 -12.12
C GLY A 146 -5.36 1.46 -11.83
N PHE A 147 -4.04 1.74 -11.84
CA PHE A 147 -2.99 0.74 -11.66
C PHE A 147 -3.06 -0.39 -12.70
N ARG A 148 -3.40 -0.08 -13.95
CA ARG A 148 -3.33 -1.06 -15.03
C ARG A 148 -1.87 -1.49 -15.24
N ARG A 149 -1.62 -2.80 -15.27
CA ARG A 149 -0.29 -3.34 -15.59
C ARG A 149 0.07 -3.01 -17.04
N ILE A 150 1.25 -2.44 -17.26
CA ILE A 150 1.71 -1.97 -18.57
C ILE A 150 2.98 -2.66 -19.08
N GLY A 151 3.66 -3.45 -18.25
CA GLY A 151 4.85 -4.16 -18.66
C GLY A 151 5.59 -4.83 -17.50
N GLU A 152 6.77 -5.37 -17.80
CA GLU A 152 7.72 -5.89 -16.81
C GLU A 152 9.17 -5.70 -17.25
N PHE A 153 10.09 -5.67 -16.28
CA PHE A 153 11.54 -5.79 -16.49
C PHE A 153 12.08 -7.05 -15.80
N ASP A 154 13.19 -7.60 -16.29
CA ASP A 154 13.91 -8.66 -15.60
C ASP A 154 14.73 -8.08 -14.43
N THR A 155 14.77 -8.77 -13.29
CA THR A 155 15.66 -8.40 -12.18
C THR A 155 17.04 -9.03 -12.30
N PHE A 156 17.25 -9.87 -13.31
CA PHE A 156 18.47 -10.62 -13.60
C PHE A 156 18.91 -11.51 -12.42
N GLY A 157 17.95 -12.05 -11.69
CA GLY A 157 18.17 -12.95 -10.56
C GLY A 157 16.87 -13.64 -10.15
N THR A 158 16.88 -14.31 -9.01
CA THR A 158 15.72 -15.03 -8.47
C THR A 158 15.35 -14.46 -7.11
N GLY A 159 14.06 -14.53 -6.78
CA GLY A 159 13.52 -14.01 -5.52
C GLY A 159 13.91 -12.56 -5.23
N PRO A 160 13.46 -11.59 -6.04
CA PRO A 160 13.72 -10.17 -5.78
C PRO A 160 13.06 -9.80 -4.45
N HIS A 161 13.87 -9.51 -3.44
CA HIS A 161 13.39 -9.22 -2.10
C HIS A 161 13.13 -7.73 -1.95
N GLU A 162 14.12 -6.87 -2.22
CA GLU A 162 13.99 -5.42 -2.03
C GLU A 162 13.96 -4.69 -3.38
N LEU A 163 13.22 -3.59 -3.46
CA LEU A 163 13.16 -2.71 -4.62
C LEU A 163 13.13 -1.25 -4.18
N LEU A 164 14.17 -0.50 -4.54
CA LEU A 164 14.24 0.93 -4.27
C LEU A 164 14.38 1.71 -5.59
N LEU A 165 13.78 2.90 -5.64
CA LEU A 165 13.99 3.87 -6.71
C LEU A 165 14.85 5.01 -6.18
N THR A 166 15.84 5.47 -6.96
CA THR A 166 16.61 6.65 -6.60
C THR A 166 15.72 7.89 -6.52
N PRO A 167 16.05 8.88 -5.66
CA PRO A 167 15.22 10.09 -5.50
C PRO A 167 15.00 10.89 -6.79
N ASP A 168 15.94 10.83 -7.74
CA ASP A 168 15.80 11.47 -9.07
C ASP A 168 14.93 10.68 -10.05
N GLY A 169 14.46 9.49 -9.66
CA GLY A 169 13.60 8.62 -10.45
C GLY A 169 14.28 7.90 -11.62
N THR A 170 15.61 7.94 -11.72
CA THR A 170 16.33 7.45 -12.91
C THR A 170 16.83 6.02 -12.80
N MET A 171 16.94 5.45 -11.59
CA MET A 171 17.51 4.12 -11.38
C MET A 171 16.71 3.33 -10.34
N LEU A 172 16.32 2.11 -10.73
CA LEU A 172 15.82 1.09 -9.81
C LEU A 172 16.99 0.23 -9.32
N VAL A 173 17.03 -0.03 -8.01
CA VAL A 173 17.98 -0.92 -7.35
C VAL A 173 17.21 -2.09 -6.77
N VAL A 174 17.61 -3.31 -7.12
CA VAL A 174 16.94 -4.54 -6.70
C VAL A 174 17.90 -5.45 -5.96
N ALA A 175 17.48 -5.96 -4.80
CA ALA A 175 18.21 -7.01 -4.11
C ALA A 175 17.57 -8.37 -4.43
N ASN A 176 18.26 -9.19 -5.22
CA ASN A 176 17.86 -10.58 -5.47
C ASN A 176 18.42 -11.48 -4.35
N GLY A 177 17.56 -12.24 -3.68
CA GLY A 177 17.93 -13.07 -2.52
C GLY A 177 17.30 -14.46 -2.52
N GLY A 178 16.67 -14.87 -3.62
CA GLY A 178 16.09 -16.20 -3.77
C GLY A 178 17.13 -17.29 -3.98
N ILE A 179 16.80 -18.49 -3.53
CA ILE A 179 17.39 -19.73 -4.01
C ILE A 179 16.33 -20.35 -4.93
N GLU A 180 16.73 -20.97 -6.03
CA GLU A 180 15.79 -21.72 -6.87
C GLU A 180 15.22 -22.89 -6.05
N THR A 181 13.98 -22.74 -5.61
CA THR A 181 13.24 -23.79 -4.89
C THR A 181 12.14 -24.30 -5.80
N HIS A 182 12.41 -25.41 -6.47
CA HIS A 182 11.37 -26.26 -7.04
C HIS A 182 10.83 -27.14 -5.90
N PRO A 183 9.50 -27.32 -5.73
CA PRO A 183 8.99 -28.34 -4.82
C PRO A 183 9.47 -29.74 -5.21
#